data_AF-A0A1Z9PN03-F1
#
_entry.id   AF-A0A1Z9PN03-F1
#
_cell.length_a   1.000
_cell.length_b   1.000
_cell.length_c   1.000
_cell.angle_alpha   90.00
_cell.angle_beta   90.00
_cell.angle_gamma   90.00
#
_symmetry.space_group_name_H-M   'P 1'
#
loop_
_entity.id
_entity.type
_entity.pdbx_description
1 polymer ?
#
loop_
_entity_poly.entity_id
_entity_poly.type
_entity_poly.pdbx_seq_one_letter_code
_entity_poly.pdbx_strand_id
1 'polypeptide(L)'
;MSEKIFGKFQNIKQVGKRRWKALCPAHNDTNPSLSITKGDRAWLIKCWSGCDIKDICEAVDLKVQDLWFDGSKPSQMDRKQQEHLELQRTIIFIHENSINPLTEADKAEYKKAKRILSE
;
A
#
# COMPACT_ATOMS: atom_id res chain seq x y z
N MET A 1 -13.14 16.38 11.20
CA MET A 1 -13.84 15.09 11.04
C MET A 1 -12.87 13.91 10.99
N SER A 2 -11.76 13.95 11.74
CA SER A 2 -10.57 13.09 11.54
C SER A 2 -10.36 11.99 12.58
N GLU A 3 -11.16 11.93 13.66
CA GLU A 3 -11.00 10.94 14.75
C GLU A 3 -11.87 9.68 14.60
N LYS A 4 -12.72 9.61 13.57
CA LYS A 4 -13.67 8.49 13.36
C LYS A 4 -13.01 7.12 13.20
N ILE A 5 -11.73 7.05 12.82
CA ILE A 5 -11.03 5.80 12.58
C ILE A 5 -10.80 4.98 13.86
N PHE A 6 -10.63 5.63 15.02
CA PHE A 6 -10.32 4.91 16.26
C PHE A 6 -11.53 4.17 16.82
N GLY A 7 -12.77 4.63 16.55
CA GLY A 7 -13.96 3.88 16.97
C GLY A 7 -14.15 2.55 16.24
N LYS A 8 -13.37 2.28 15.19
CA LYS A 8 -13.48 1.09 14.33
C LYS A 8 -12.54 -0.05 14.74
N PHE A 9 -11.50 0.22 15.54
CA PHE A 9 -10.50 -0.78 15.90
C PHE A 9 -10.48 -1.05 17.40
N GLN A 10 -10.16 -2.28 17.79
CA GLN A 10 -10.11 -2.71 19.19
C GLN A 10 -8.68 -2.60 19.75
N ASN A 11 -8.57 -2.42 21.07
CA ASN A 11 -7.32 -2.38 21.83
C ASN A 11 -6.31 -1.34 21.29
N ILE A 12 -6.81 -0.16 20.93
CA ILE A 12 -5.98 0.92 20.41
C ILE A 12 -5.05 1.43 21.49
N LYS A 13 -3.75 1.42 21.21
CA LYS A 13 -2.70 1.93 22.08
C LYS A 13 -1.82 2.90 21.29
N GLN A 14 -1.69 4.12 21.80
CA GLN A 14 -0.76 5.08 21.20
C GLN A 14 0.68 4.68 21.53
N VAL A 15 1.53 4.59 20.50
CA VAL A 15 2.95 4.21 20.61
C VAL A 15 3.88 5.32 20.10
N GLY A 16 3.33 6.47 19.73
CA GLY A 16 4.06 7.67 19.37
C GLY A 16 3.13 8.81 18.96
N LYS A 17 3.69 10.00 18.72
CA LYS A 17 2.93 11.24 18.44
C LYS A 17 1.87 11.09 17.33
N ARG A 18 2.14 10.25 16.33
CA ARG A 18 1.26 9.99 15.18
C ARG A 18 1.08 8.49 14.90
N ARG A 19 1.35 7.62 15.89
CA ARG A 19 1.38 6.16 15.70
C ARG A 19 0.61 5.45 16.80
N TRP A 20 -0.19 4.47 16.39
CA TRP A 20 -0.98 3.59 17.24
C TRP A 20 -0.78 2.14 16.82
N LYS A 21 -1.02 1.23 17.76
CA LYS A 21 -1.23 -0.19 17.51
C LYS A 21 -2.66 -0.58 17.89
N ALA A 22 -3.23 -1.55 17.18
CA ALA A 22 -4.55 -2.10 17.44
C ALA A 22 -4.58 -3.59 17.09
N LEU A 23 -5.66 -4.27 17.46
CA LEU A 23 -5.95 -5.61 16.93
C LEU A 23 -6.39 -5.48 15.46
N CYS A 24 -5.87 -6.36 14.62
CA CYS A 24 -6.32 -6.48 13.24
C CYS A 24 -7.71 -7.14 13.21
N PRO A 25 -8.71 -6.52 12.55
CA PRO A 25 -10.05 -7.07 12.44
C PRO A 25 -10.18 -8.14 11.34
N ALA A 26 -9.21 -8.22 10.41
CA ALA A 26 -9.23 -9.15 9.27
C ALA A 26 -8.75 -10.56 9.61
N HIS A 27 -8.23 -10.78 10.82
CA HIS A 27 -7.90 -12.10 11.34
C HIS A 27 -8.23 -12.17 12.83
N ASN A 28 -8.21 -13.37 13.41
CA ASN A 28 -8.41 -13.55 14.85
C ASN A 28 -7.16 -13.07 15.63
N ASP A 29 -7.02 -11.76 15.76
CA ASP A 29 -5.86 -11.13 16.36
C ASP A 29 -6.01 -11.04 17.88
N THR A 30 -5.04 -11.60 18.62
CA THR A 30 -4.98 -11.54 20.09
C THR A 30 -3.85 -10.66 20.60
N ASN A 31 -2.90 -10.29 19.74
CA ASN A 31 -1.77 -9.44 20.07
C ASN A 31 -1.62 -8.33 19.01
N PRO A 32 -1.73 -7.03 19.36
CA PRO A 32 -1.83 -5.91 18.42
C PRO A 32 -0.84 -5.95 17.24
N SER A 33 -1.31 -6.48 16.11
CA SER A 33 -0.53 -6.65 14.88
C SER A 33 -0.77 -5.53 13.87
N LEU A 34 -1.84 -4.74 14.06
CA LEU A 34 -2.18 -3.62 13.18
C LEU A 34 -1.45 -2.36 13.64
N SER A 35 -0.67 -1.77 12.75
CA SER A 35 -0.12 -0.42 12.94
C SER A 35 -1.01 0.59 12.22
N ILE A 36 -1.38 1.65 12.94
CA ILE A 36 -2.15 2.79 12.41
C ILE A 36 -1.28 4.02 12.57
N THR A 37 -1.00 4.73 11.48
CA THR A 37 -0.17 5.94 11.49
C THR A 37 -0.91 7.09 10.81
N LYS A 38 -0.92 8.26 11.46
CA LYS A 38 -1.42 9.48 10.84
C LYS A 38 -0.34 10.01 9.90
N GLY A 39 -0.41 9.69 8.61
CA GLY A 39 0.39 10.34 7.56
C GLY A 39 -0.08 11.77 7.32
N ASP A 40 0.51 12.48 6.36
CA ASP A 40 0.17 13.88 6.09
C ASP A 40 -1.10 14.02 5.24
N ARG A 41 -1.35 13.07 4.35
CA ARG A 41 -2.51 13.05 3.45
C ARG A 41 -3.56 11.99 3.83
N ALA A 42 -3.18 11.06 4.70
CA ALA A 42 -3.86 9.79 4.84
C ALA A 42 -3.58 9.10 6.18
N TRP A 43 -4.51 8.25 6.60
CA TRP A 43 -4.25 7.17 7.55
C TRP A 43 -3.52 6.03 6.84
N LEU A 44 -2.35 5.68 7.35
CA LEU A 44 -1.59 4.51 6.91
C LEU A 44 -1.89 3.36 7.85
N ILE A 45 -2.34 2.24 7.31
CA ILE A 45 -2.60 1.02 8.07
C ILE A 45 -1.79 -0.13 7.50
N LYS A 46 -1.20 -0.94 8.38
CA LYS A 46 -0.44 -2.13 8.00
C LYS A 46 -0.62 -3.21 9.06
N CYS A 47 -1.12 -4.37 8.64
CA CYS A 47 -1.06 -5.58 9.45
C CYS A 47 0.30 -6.26 9.25
N TRP A 48 1.01 -6.54 10.34
CA TRP A 48 2.29 -7.25 10.28
C TRP A 48 2.15 -8.77 10.16
N SER A 49 0.92 -9.30 10.24
CA SER A 49 0.61 -10.71 10.00
C SER A 49 0.23 -11.02 8.54
N GLY A 50 0.16 -10.01 7.67
CA GLY A 50 0.01 -10.18 6.22
C GLY A 50 -1.38 -9.93 5.62
N CYS A 51 -2.37 -9.46 6.39
CA CYS A 51 -3.68 -9.11 5.84
C CYS A 51 -3.60 -7.97 4.82
N ASP A 52 -4.43 -8.04 3.77
CA ASP A 52 -4.59 -6.97 2.80
C ASP A 52 -5.30 -5.77 3.45
N ILE A 53 -4.99 -4.56 2.97
CA ILE A 53 -5.66 -3.33 3.40
C ILE A 53 -7.17 -3.37 3.13
N LYS A 54 -7.60 -4.03 2.05
CA LYS A 54 -9.02 -4.19 1.70
C LYS A 54 -9.75 -5.01 2.76
N ASP A 55 -9.20 -6.16 3.15
CA ASP A 55 -9.80 -7.04 4.16
C ASP A 55 -9.92 -6.31 5.52
N ILE A 56 -8.89 -5.54 5.89
CA ILE A 56 -8.89 -4.76 7.14
C ILE A 56 -10.00 -3.71 7.12
N CYS A 57 -10.13 -2.98 6.00
CA CYS A 57 -11.15 -1.94 5.85
C CYS A 57 -12.56 -2.54 5.82
N GLU A 58 -12.78 -3.62 5.07
CA GLU A 58 -14.08 -4.31 4.96
C GLU A 58 -14.54 -4.84 6.32
N ALA A 59 -13.65 -5.42 7.11
CA ALA A 59 -13.96 -5.98 8.43
C ALA A 59 -14.48 -4.93 9.43
N VAL A 60 -14.26 -3.63 9.18
CA VAL A 60 -14.73 -2.53 10.04
C VAL A 60 -15.66 -1.56 9.32
N ASP A 61 -16.22 -1.97 8.18
CA ASP A 61 -17.11 -1.15 7.36
C ASP A 61 -16.50 0.22 7.03
N LEU A 62 -15.30 0.17 6.46
CA LEU A 62 -14.59 1.30 5.85
C LEU A 62 -14.27 0.97 4.40
N LYS A 63 -14.22 1.99 3.55
CA LYS A 63 -13.61 1.89 2.23
C LYS A 63 -12.16 2.34 2.34
N VAL A 64 -11.28 1.77 1.51
CA VAL A 64 -9.87 2.21 1.43
C VAL A 64 -9.76 3.72 1.17
N GLN A 65 -10.73 4.30 0.46
CA GLN A 65 -10.80 5.74 0.18
C GLN A 65 -11.03 6.59 1.43
N ASP A 66 -11.70 6.06 2.45
CA ASP A 66 -12.00 6.77 3.70
C ASP A 66 -10.73 7.00 4.55
N LEU A 67 -9.62 6.35 4.19
CA LEU A 67 -8.34 6.59 4.83
C LEU A 67 -7.77 7.98 4.49
N TRP A 68 -8.14 8.58 3.34
CA TRP A 68 -7.55 9.84 2.86
C TRP A 68 -8.28 11.03 3.48
N PHE A 69 -7.54 12.02 3.98
CA PHE A 69 -8.13 13.09 4.81
C PHE A 69 -9.00 14.08 4.05
N ASP A 70 -8.72 14.27 2.77
CA ASP A 70 -9.47 15.13 1.87
C ASP A 70 -10.54 14.37 1.08
N GLY A 71 -10.70 13.06 1.33
CA GLY A 71 -11.57 12.18 0.53
C GLY A 71 -11.17 12.11 -0.94
N SER A 72 -9.98 12.61 -1.30
CA SER A 72 -9.48 12.53 -2.67
C SER A 72 -9.25 11.06 -3.02
N LYS A 73 -9.66 10.67 -4.22
CA LYS A 73 -9.15 9.42 -4.80
C LYS A 73 -7.77 9.75 -5.40
N PRO A 74 -6.82 8.80 -5.44
CA PRO A 74 -5.69 8.95 -6.35
C PRO A 74 -6.28 9.30 -7.74
N SER A 75 -5.77 10.40 -8.29
CA SER A 75 -6.29 10.97 -9.52
C SER A 75 -6.21 9.92 -10.63
N GLN A 76 -7.00 10.07 -11.70
CA GLN A 76 -6.83 9.16 -12.85
C GLN A 76 -5.39 9.21 -13.39
N MET A 77 -4.73 10.36 -13.26
CA MET A 77 -3.32 10.53 -13.61
C MET A 77 -2.41 9.74 -12.66
N ASP A 78 -2.65 9.81 -11.34
CA ASP A 78 -1.87 9.06 -10.34
C ASP A 78 -1.99 7.55 -10.58
N ARG A 79 -3.19 7.07 -10.90
CA ARG A 79 -3.43 5.65 -11.21
C ARG A 79 -2.72 5.20 -12.47
N LYS A 80 -2.85 5.96 -13.57
CA LYS A 80 -2.13 5.67 -14.82
C LYS A 80 -0.62 5.69 -14.63
N GLN A 81 -0.11 6.61 -13.81
CA GLN A 81 1.30 6.66 -13.48
C GLN A 81 1.72 5.43 -12.67
N GLN A 82 0.93 5.03 -11.66
CA GLN A 82 1.19 3.81 -10.89
C GLN A 82 1.17 2.55 -11.76
N GLU A 83 0.17 2.39 -12.62
CA GLU A 83 0.07 1.29 -13.59
C GLU A 83 1.28 1.27 -14.53
N HIS A 84 1.69 2.45 -15.04
CA HIS A 84 2.88 2.56 -15.88
C HIS A 84 4.14 2.08 -15.14
N LEU A 85 4.34 2.54 -13.90
CA LEU A 85 5.48 2.15 -13.07
C LEU A 85 5.45 0.66 -12.72
N GLU A 86 4.28 0.09 -12.44
CA GLU A 86 4.12 -1.36 -12.24
C GLU A 86 4.51 -2.17 -13.47
N LEU A 87 4.06 -1.76 -14.66
CA LEU A 87 4.46 -2.42 -15.90
C LEU A 87 5.98 -2.37 -16.11
N GLN A 88 6.63 -1.23 -15.82
CA GLN A 88 8.10 -1.15 -15.90
C GLN A 88 8.79 -2.08 -14.91
N ARG A 89 8.26 -2.24 -13.68
CA ARG A 89 8.78 -3.21 -12.71
C ARG A 89 8.64 -4.63 -13.21
N THR A 90 7.51 -4.97 -13.81
CA THR A 90 7.27 -6.29 -14.41
C THR A 90 8.25 -6.57 -15.55
N ILE A 91 8.51 -5.59 -16.42
CA ILE A 91 9.52 -5.70 -17.48
C ILE A 91 10.87 -6.06 -16.86
N ILE A 92 11.33 -5.29 -15.86
CA ILE A 92 12.61 -5.55 -15.17
C ILE A 92 12.65 -6.95 -14.58
N PHE A 93 11.58 -7.35 -13.89
CA PHE A 93 11.47 -8.67 -13.26
C PHE A 93 11.57 -9.81 -14.28
N ILE A 94 10.84 -9.73 -15.39
CA ILE A 94 10.87 -10.74 -16.46
C ILE A 94 12.28 -10.88 -17.02
N HIS A 95 12.95 -9.76 -17.29
CA HIS A 95 14.31 -9.77 -17.85
C HIS A 95 15.32 -10.36 -16.86
N GLU A 96 15.24 -9.98 -15.58
CA GLU A 96 16.15 -10.47 -14.52
C GLU A 96 15.97 -11.96 -14.23
N ASN A 97 14.81 -12.53 -14.56
CA ASN A 97 14.49 -13.94 -14.36
C ASN A 97 14.35 -14.74 -15.67
N SER A 98 14.80 -14.19 -16.80
CA SER A 98 14.71 -14.89 -18.08
C SER A 98 15.66 -16.10 -18.12
N ILE A 99 15.12 -17.26 -18.45
CA ILE A 99 15.88 -18.50 -18.66
C ILE A 99 16.61 -18.48 -20.01
N ASN A 100 16.04 -17.77 -21.00
CA ASN A 100 16.61 -17.65 -22.34
C ASN A 100 17.52 -16.43 -22.44
N PRO A 101 18.57 -16.47 -23.28
CA PRO A 101 19.41 -15.31 -23.56
C PRO A 101 18.58 -14.15 -24.09
N LEU A 102 18.74 -12.97 -23.49
CA LEU A 102 18.05 -11.74 -23.89
C LEU A 102 18.59 -11.23 -25.23
N THR A 103 17.69 -10.83 -26.12
CA THR A 103 18.04 -10.15 -27.37
C THR A 103 18.51 -8.71 -27.10
N GLU A 104 19.10 -8.06 -28.10
CA GLU A 104 19.47 -6.64 -27.97
C GLU A 104 18.26 -5.72 -27.80
N ALA A 105 17.10 -6.09 -28.35
CA ALA A 105 15.85 -5.37 -28.15
C ALA A 105 15.38 -5.47 -26.69
N ASP A 106 15.39 -6.68 -26.12
CA ASP A 106 15.05 -6.94 -24.72
C ASP A 106 15.96 -6.15 -23.77
N LYS A 107 17.28 -6.17 -24.02
CA LYS A 107 18.25 -5.38 -23.24
C LYS A 107 17.99 -3.87 -23.32
N ALA A 108 17.54 -3.36 -24.47
CA ALA A 108 17.21 -1.95 -24.64
C ALA A 108 15.92 -1.58 -23.86
N GLU A 109 14.90 -2.44 -23.90
CA GLU A 109 13.66 -2.25 -23.15
C GLU A 109 13.90 -2.30 -21.63
N TYR A 110 14.71 -3.25 -21.16
CA TYR A 110 15.16 -3.34 -19.78
C TYR A 110 15.85 -2.06 -19.27
N LYS A 111 16.79 -1.52 -20.06
CA LYS A 111 17.50 -0.27 -19.71
C LYS A 111 16.53 0.91 -19.63
N LYS A 112 15.58 0.99 -20.56
CA LYS A 112 14.55 2.04 -20.57
C LYS A 112 13.66 1.94 -19.32
N ALA A 113 13.20 0.74 -18.97
CA ALA A 113 12.39 0.50 -17.78
C ALA A 113 13.13 0.88 -16.49
N LYS A 114 14.42 0.51 -16.37
CA LYS A 114 15.26 0.90 -15.22
C LYS A 114 15.38 2.41 -15.08
N ARG A 115 15.54 3.13 -16.19
CA ARG A 115 15.62 4.59 -16.19
C ARG A 115 14.32 5.23 -15.70
N ILE A 116 13.17 4.78 -16.22
CA ILE A 116 11.85 5.30 -15.83
C ILE A 116 11.59 5.12 -14.32
N LEU A 117 12.07 4.04 -13.70
CA LEU A 117 11.91 3.82 -12.26
C LEU A 117 12.92 4.56 -11.38
N SER A 118 13.94 5.18 -11.98
CA SER A 118 14.99 5.94 -11.27
C SER A 118 14.80 7.46 -11.34
N GLU A 119 13.89 7.94 -12.20
CA GLU A 119 13.48 9.34 -12.35
C GLU A 119 12.34 9.67 -11.38
#